data_AF-A0A7S2IUQ0-F1
#
_entry.id   AF-A0A7S2IUQ0-F1
#
_cell.length_a   1.000
_cell.length_b   1.000
_cell.length_c   1.000
_cell.angle_alpha   90.00
_cell.angle_beta   90.00
_cell.angle_gamma   90.00
#
_symmetry.space_group_name_H-M   'P 1'
#
loop_
_entity.id
_entity.type
_entity.pdbx_description
1 polymer ?
#
loop_
_entity_poly.entity_id
_entity_poly.type
_entity_poly.pdbx_seq_one_letter_code
_entity_poly.pdbx_strand_id
1 'polypeptide(L)'
;SKLVRPIEGALPGGDTREMAWVLLCASILATADLVPSMGPGVEARAPAVVDGGDRFLPPAASTAQPVMTHATSTAPPAHATGVQAPSSVLETVDAPPSDALFSSSHVTRRLVQINLSPGADLQTEVTNANPGDEFVLADGTYTGSGTSQSGSNMLYVNKDITIRALTPGQAILDGQNARRVIYIASGTVVLDGLKITNGLASGGGGVFVYSGEVTITSCSIYQNTADSGQGGGMYIDPSSTSMQVTVTNSDISGNTAQYNGGGAYIYKGTVTFDSVTISGNTAGGSGGGVYTYGGTSTFTLCQISSNTATGSGKTVYIQG
;
A
#
# COMPACT_ATOMS: atom_id res chain seq x y z
N SER A 1 4.94 67.50 10.91
CA SER A 1 6.09 68.24 11.46
C SER A 1 6.92 67.34 12.36
N LYS A 2 8.00 66.77 11.82
CA LYS A 2 9.31 66.56 12.46
C LYS A 2 10.15 65.69 11.52
N LEU A 3 11.06 66.36 10.83
CA LEU A 3 12.22 65.81 10.14
C LEU A 3 13.18 65.18 11.16
N VAL A 4 13.79 64.05 10.82
CA VAL A 4 15.24 63.80 11.02
C VAL A 4 15.76 63.00 9.81
N ARG A 5 16.98 63.33 9.39
CA ARG A 5 17.62 63.14 8.07
C ARG A 5 18.36 61.79 7.90
N PRO A 6 18.71 61.39 6.65
CA PRO A 6 19.47 60.17 6.36
C PRO A 6 20.99 60.39 6.50
N ILE A 7 21.74 59.31 6.72
CA ILE A 7 23.20 59.27 6.58
C ILE A 7 23.52 58.44 5.33
N GLU A 8 23.98 59.11 4.28
CA GLU A 8 24.72 58.51 3.17
C GLU A 8 26.20 58.48 3.50
N GLY A 9 26.87 57.38 3.18
CA GLY A 9 28.32 57.26 3.11
C GLY A 9 28.69 56.26 2.03
N ALA A 10 29.14 56.75 0.88
CA ALA A 10 29.75 55.99 -0.21
C ALA A 10 31.25 55.77 0.10
N LEU A 11 31.89 54.61 -0.18
CA LEU A 11 32.53 54.14 -1.44
C LEU A 11 33.46 52.93 -1.06
N PRO A 12 34.20 52.25 -1.97
CA PRO A 12 33.89 51.71 -3.30
C PRO A 12 34.37 50.25 -3.52
N GLY A 13 33.86 49.58 -4.57
CA GLY A 13 34.59 48.54 -5.31
C GLY A 13 34.55 47.10 -4.74
N GLY A 14 33.94 46.19 -5.50
CA GLY A 14 33.99 44.75 -5.20
C GLY A 14 32.92 43.98 -5.94
N ASP A 15 33.28 43.47 -7.10
CA ASP A 15 32.52 42.57 -7.93
C ASP A 15 32.29 41.24 -7.21
N THR A 16 31.05 40.88 -6.88
CA THR A 16 30.64 39.48 -6.66
C THR A 16 29.16 39.31 -6.92
N ARG A 17 28.86 38.51 -7.95
CA ARG A 17 27.59 37.83 -8.16
C ARG A 17 27.27 36.96 -6.95
N GLU A 18 26.10 37.14 -6.36
CA GLU A 18 25.19 36.12 -5.79
C GLU A 18 24.33 36.66 -4.64
N MET A 19 23.09 36.15 -4.59
CA MET A 19 22.15 36.15 -3.46
C MET A 19 21.48 37.47 -3.04
N ALA A 20 20.18 37.60 -3.33
CA ALA A 20 19.16 37.69 -2.29
C ALA A 20 17.74 37.54 -2.85
N TRP A 21 17.01 36.63 -2.22
CA TRP A 21 15.56 36.54 -2.21
C TRP A 21 14.91 37.79 -1.58
N VAL A 22 13.60 37.93 -1.82
CA VAL A 22 12.54 38.55 -0.98
C VAL A 22 11.87 39.82 -1.55
N LEU A 23 10.51 39.79 -1.48
CA LEU A 23 9.47 40.82 -1.61
C LEU A 23 8.82 41.05 -2.99
N LEU A 24 7.70 40.35 -3.23
CA LEU A 24 6.49 41.02 -3.73
C LEU A 24 5.21 40.35 -3.21
N CYS A 25 4.73 40.81 -2.04
CA CYS A 25 3.33 40.71 -1.63
C CYS A 25 2.82 42.14 -1.42
N ALA A 26 1.86 42.57 -2.24
CA ALA A 26 0.74 43.44 -1.85
C ALA A 26 0.04 43.97 -3.10
N SER A 27 -1.20 43.52 -3.33
CA SER A 27 -2.36 44.38 -3.64
C SER A 27 -3.51 43.51 -4.14
N ILE A 28 -4.59 43.44 -3.37
CA ILE A 28 -5.98 43.74 -3.79
C ILE A 28 -6.85 43.58 -2.53
N LEU A 29 -7.36 44.70 -2.03
CA LEU A 29 -8.43 44.76 -1.05
C LEU A 29 -9.55 45.65 -1.62
N ALA A 30 -10.77 45.14 -1.50
CA ALA A 30 -12.05 45.85 -1.38
C ALA A 30 -12.61 46.65 -2.58
N THR A 31 -13.78 46.21 -3.04
CA THR A 31 -14.98 47.06 -3.06
C THR A 31 -16.20 46.24 -2.64
N ALA A 32 -16.89 46.75 -1.62
CA ALA A 32 -18.19 46.27 -1.12
C ALA A 32 -19.35 46.97 -1.87
N ASP A 33 -20.57 46.53 -1.53
CA ASP A 33 -21.90 47.09 -1.77
C ASP A 33 -22.67 46.66 -3.03
N LEU A 34 -23.69 45.82 -2.84
CA LEU A 34 -25.10 46.24 -2.79
C LEU A 34 -26.03 45.05 -2.48
N VAL A 35 -26.82 45.20 -1.41
CA VAL A 35 -27.98 44.36 -1.04
C VAL A 35 -29.23 44.91 -1.76
N PRO A 36 -30.23 44.07 -2.07
CA PRO A 36 -31.53 44.32 -1.44
C PRO A 36 -32.23 43.07 -0.89
N SER A 37 -32.91 43.30 0.22
CA SER A 37 -33.77 42.42 1.01
C SER A 37 -35.04 41.98 0.29
N MET A 38 -35.53 40.76 0.60
CA MET A 38 -36.92 40.48 1.02
C MET A 38 -36.96 39.13 1.77
N GLY A 39 -37.51 39.09 2.99
CA GLY A 39 -37.80 37.86 3.76
C GLY A 39 -39.23 37.34 3.53
N PRO A 40 -39.86 36.64 4.49
CA PRO A 40 -39.41 35.44 5.22
C PRO A 40 -40.45 34.27 5.14
N GLY A 41 -40.04 33.04 5.48
CA GLY A 41 -40.92 31.86 5.69
C GLY A 41 -40.08 30.61 6.02
N VAL A 42 -39.87 30.22 7.30
CA VAL A 42 -40.67 29.24 8.08
C VAL A 42 -40.54 27.84 7.43
N GLU A 43 -39.86 26.80 7.95
CA GLU A 43 -39.76 26.23 9.30
C GLU A 43 -38.46 25.44 9.55
N ALA A 44 -38.14 25.28 10.84
CA ALA A 44 -37.09 24.43 11.38
C ALA A 44 -37.52 22.95 11.46
N ARG A 45 -36.59 22.01 11.17
CA ARG A 45 -36.55 20.69 11.85
C ARG A 45 -35.10 20.28 12.12
N ALA A 46 -34.84 20.00 13.39
CA ALA A 46 -33.59 19.48 13.96
C ALA A 46 -33.45 17.95 13.72
N PRO A 47 -32.27 17.35 14.03
CA PRO A 47 -31.81 16.09 13.46
C PRO A 47 -32.28 14.87 14.25
N ALA A 48 -32.43 13.73 13.56
CA ALA A 48 -32.68 12.43 14.19
C ALA A 48 -31.38 11.62 14.32
N VAL A 49 -31.35 10.89 15.43
CA VAL A 49 -30.27 10.20 16.11
C VAL A 49 -29.94 8.84 15.47
N VAL A 50 -28.64 8.53 15.49
CA VAL A 50 -27.94 7.24 15.64
C VAL A 50 -28.80 5.96 15.75
N ASP A 51 -28.49 4.96 14.92
CA ASP A 51 -28.36 3.59 15.42
C ASP A 51 -27.19 2.88 14.73
N GLY A 52 -26.39 2.18 15.54
CA GLY A 52 -25.22 1.41 15.14
C GLY A 52 -25.60 -0.03 14.78
N GLY A 53 -24.75 -0.68 14.00
CA GLY A 53 -24.96 -2.09 13.66
C GLY A 53 -24.00 -2.63 12.64
N ASP A 54 -22.72 -2.77 13.03
CA ASP A 54 -21.81 -3.73 12.42
C ASP A 54 -22.44 -5.13 12.39
N ARG A 55 -22.61 -5.75 11.22
CA ARG A 55 -22.45 -7.21 10.97
C ARG A 55 -22.30 -7.49 9.46
N PHE A 56 -21.06 -7.54 8.96
CA PHE A 56 -20.75 -8.24 7.71
C PHE A 56 -20.77 -9.75 7.97
N LEU A 57 -21.69 -10.47 7.32
CA LEU A 57 -21.68 -11.93 7.18
C LEU A 57 -21.02 -12.30 5.83
N PRO A 58 -20.14 -13.32 5.76
CA PRO A 58 -19.60 -13.80 4.48
C PRO A 58 -20.61 -14.71 3.74
N PRO A 59 -20.50 -14.86 2.41
CA PRO A 59 -21.45 -15.63 1.62
C PRO A 59 -21.30 -17.15 1.81
N ALA A 60 -22.46 -17.83 1.76
CA ALA A 60 -22.68 -19.23 2.05
C ALA A 60 -21.98 -20.20 1.09
N ALA A 61 -21.44 -21.28 1.66
CA ALA A 61 -20.96 -22.46 0.95
C ALA A 61 -22.13 -23.26 0.36
N SER A 62 -21.87 -23.81 -0.83
CA SER A 62 -22.76 -24.62 -1.65
C SER A 62 -23.19 -25.92 -0.96
N THR A 63 -24.41 -26.34 -1.30
CA THR A 63 -25.25 -27.37 -0.71
C THR A 63 -24.72 -28.79 -0.84
N ALA A 64 -24.64 -29.52 0.28
CA ALA A 64 -24.69 -30.99 0.33
C ALA A 64 -26.02 -31.43 0.95
N GLN A 65 -26.69 -32.42 0.35
CA GLN A 65 -27.86 -33.10 0.91
C GLN A 65 -27.61 -34.63 1.01
N PRO A 66 -28.27 -35.36 1.94
CA PRO A 66 -27.83 -36.68 2.39
C PRO A 66 -28.76 -37.87 2.02
N VAL A 67 -28.13 -39.06 1.95
CA VAL A 67 -28.50 -40.42 2.46
C VAL A 67 -29.89 -41.04 2.16
N MET A 68 -29.89 -42.34 1.75
CA MET A 68 -30.62 -43.50 2.35
C MET A 68 -30.32 -44.79 1.54
N THR A 69 -29.46 -45.69 2.05
CA THR A 69 -29.74 -47.02 2.64
C THR A 69 -30.39 -48.09 1.73
N HIS A 70 -29.73 -49.24 1.60
CA HIS A 70 -30.27 -50.56 1.98
C HIS A 70 -29.16 -51.63 2.01
N ALA A 71 -29.19 -52.47 3.04
CA ALA A 71 -28.30 -53.60 3.28
C ALA A 71 -29.08 -54.92 3.18
N THR A 72 -28.42 -55.99 2.70
CA THR A 72 -28.61 -57.42 3.06
C THR A 72 -27.46 -58.21 2.39
N SER A 73 -26.50 -58.79 3.12
CA SER A 73 -26.52 -60.11 3.78
C SER A 73 -26.63 -61.30 2.82
N THR A 74 -25.55 -62.09 2.70
CA THR A 74 -25.45 -63.57 2.91
C THR A 74 -24.24 -64.17 2.17
N ALA A 75 -23.60 -65.16 2.80
CA ALA A 75 -22.59 -66.09 2.26
C ALA A 75 -22.96 -67.51 2.72
N PRO A 76 -22.28 -68.62 2.35
CA PRO A 76 -21.75 -69.14 1.07
C PRO A 76 -22.44 -70.54 0.75
N PRO A 77 -21.95 -71.51 -0.10
CA PRO A 77 -20.70 -72.29 0.07
C PRO A 77 -20.00 -72.78 -1.23
N ALA A 78 -18.92 -73.55 -1.04
CA ALA A 78 -17.91 -74.05 -1.98
C ALA A 78 -18.36 -75.15 -2.97
N HIS A 79 -17.60 -75.30 -4.08
CA HIS A 79 -17.39 -76.60 -4.73
C HIS A 79 -16.06 -76.66 -5.52
N ALA A 80 -15.37 -77.80 -5.39
CA ALA A 80 -14.05 -78.08 -5.92
C ALA A 80 -14.06 -78.85 -7.27
N THR A 81 -12.95 -78.76 -8.01
CA THR A 81 -12.21 -79.78 -8.83
C THR A 81 -11.33 -78.97 -9.81
N GLY A 82 -10.07 -79.25 -10.14
CA GLY A 82 -9.14 -80.37 -10.02
C GLY A 82 -8.28 -80.41 -11.29
N VAL A 83 -6.95 -80.56 -11.16
CA VAL A 83 -5.93 -81.15 -12.08
C VAL A 83 -4.58 -80.36 -12.06
N GLN A 84 -3.50 -81.09 -11.69
CA GLN A 84 -2.08 -80.72 -11.58
C GLN A 84 -1.39 -80.59 -12.97
N ALA A 85 -0.14 -80.13 -13.21
CA ALA A 85 1.17 -80.11 -12.50
C ALA A 85 2.19 -79.22 -13.31
N PRO A 86 3.53 -79.18 -13.06
CA PRO A 86 4.30 -78.85 -11.85
C PRO A 86 5.48 -77.84 -12.09
N SER A 87 6.22 -77.54 -10.99
CA SER A 87 7.66 -77.19 -10.91
C SER A 87 8.15 -75.78 -11.27
N SER A 88 8.52 -74.99 -10.25
CA SER A 88 9.94 -74.73 -9.91
C SER A 88 10.06 -73.79 -8.71
N VAL A 89 10.91 -74.18 -7.78
CA VAL A 89 11.32 -73.44 -6.58
C VAL A 89 12.44 -72.49 -6.95
N LEU A 90 12.33 -71.22 -6.55
CA LEU A 90 13.46 -70.32 -6.36
C LEU A 90 13.10 -69.34 -5.24
N GLU A 91 13.64 -69.61 -4.05
CA GLU A 91 13.85 -68.59 -3.01
C GLU A 91 14.82 -67.53 -3.55
N THR A 92 14.57 -66.26 -3.25
CA THR A 92 15.61 -65.35 -2.74
C THR A 92 14.99 -64.05 -2.19
N VAL A 93 15.01 -63.98 -0.85
CA VAL A 93 15.41 -62.88 0.04
C VAL A 93 14.79 -61.48 -0.13
N ASP A 94 14.12 -61.06 0.94
CA ASP A 94 13.69 -59.70 1.28
C ASP A 94 14.76 -58.62 1.00
N ALA A 95 14.35 -57.55 0.35
CA ALA A 95 15.07 -56.28 0.35
C ALA A 95 14.72 -55.48 1.62
N PRO A 96 15.68 -54.89 2.36
CA PRO A 96 15.36 -54.02 3.47
C PRO A 96 14.87 -52.65 2.95
N PRO A 97 13.99 -51.95 3.70
CA PRO A 97 13.61 -50.58 3.38
C PRO A 97 14.68 -49.60 3.89
N SER A 98 14.61 -48.36 3.41
CA SER A 98 15.37 -47.17 3.82
C SER A 98 16.80 -47.03 3.30
N ASP A 99 16.95 -46.18 2.27
CA ASP A 99 17.86 -45.04 2.32
C ASP A 99 17.41 -44.03 1.27
N ALA A 100 16.38 -43.26 1.63
CA ALA A 100 16.06 -41.99 0.99
C ALA A 100 17.16 -40.98 1.34
N LEU A 101 18.31 -41.09 0.68
CA LEU A 101 19.35 -40.10 0.76
C LEU A 101 18.89 -38.84 0.02
N PHE A 102 18.63 -37.82 0.82
CA PHE A 102 18.39 -36.43 0.48
C PHE A 102 19.00 -36.00 -0.86
N SER A 103 18.14 -35.72 -1.83
CA SER A 103 18.42 -34.70 -2.82
C SER A 103 17.21 -33.79 -2.93
N SER A 104 16.97 -33.06 -1.83
CA SER A 104 16.41 -31.73 -1.98
C SER A 104 17.53 -30.90 -2.60
N SER A 105 17.66 -30.99 -3.92
CA SER A 105 18.30 -29.92 -4.67
C SER A 105 17.38 -28.71 -4.51
N HIS A 106 17.55 -27.99 -3.40
CA HIS A 106 17.35 -26.56 -3.40
C HIS A 106 18.34 -26.03 -4.42
N VAL A 107 17.92 -26.05 -5.69
CA VAL A 107 18.43 -25.13 -6.66
C VAL A 107 18.01 -23.77 -6.12
N THR A 108 18.87 -23.15 -5.31
CA THR A 108 18.80 -21.72 -5.07
C THR A 108 19.01 -21.09 -6.44
N ARG A 109 17.89 -20.87 -7.13
CA ARG A 109 17.88 -20.24 -8.44
C ARG A 109 18.56 -18.88 -8.29
N ARG A 110 19.45 -18.58 -9.24
CA ARG A 110 20.10 -17.28 -9.32
C ARG A 110 19.03 -16.20 -9.48
N LEU A 111 18.95 -15.30 -8.51
CA LEU A 111 18.14 -14.08 -8.59
C LEU A 111 18.55 -13.30 -9.83
N VAL A 112 17.55 -12.84 -10.60
CA VAL A 112 17.80 -12.11 -11.82
C VAL A 112 17.54 -10.63 -11.58
N GLN A 113 18.53 -9.81 -11.95
CA GLN A 113 18.34 -8.37 -12.10
C GLN A 113 17.75 -8.08 -13.48
N ILE A 114 16.61 -7.40 -13.51
CA ILE A 114 15.85 -7.05 -14.71
C ILE A 114 15.89 -5.53 -14.84
N ASN A 115 16.66 -5.04 -15.83
CA ASN A 115 16.74 -3.61 -16.12
C ASN A 115 15.59 -3.23 -17.04
N LEU A 116 14.75 -2.29 -16.62
CA LEU A 116 13.58 -1.85 -17.39
C LEU A 116 13.68 -0.38 -17.74
N SER A 117 13.34 -0.03 -18.97
CA SER A 117 13.10 1.35 -19.40
C SER A 117 11.59 1.64 -19.44
N PRO A 118 11.17 2.91 -19.32
CA PRO A 118 9.77 3.30 -19.48
C PRO A 118 9.16 2.81 -20.81
N GLY A 119 7.85 2.55 -20.81
CA GLY A 119 7.07 2.18 -22.00
C GLY A 119 6.55 0.75 -22.03
N ALA A 120 7.15 -0.16 -21.26
CA ALA A 120 6.57 -1.47 -20.98
C ALA A 120 5.50 -1.39 -19.88
N ASP A 121 4.55 -2.33 -19.91
CA ASP A 121 3.64 -2.56 -18.79
C ASP A 121 4.39 -3.26 -17.65
N LEU A 122 4.68 -2.51 -16.58
CA LEU A 122 5.43 -3.05 -15.43
C LEU A 122 4.71 -4.24 -14.78
N GLN A 123 3.37 -4.30 -14.84
CA GLN A 123 2.65 -5.46 -14.31
C GLN A 123 3.00 -6.73 -15.07
N THR A 124 3.09 -6.67 -16.40
CA THR A 124 3.41 -7.83 -17.22
C THR A 124 4.80 -8.38 -16.86
N GLU A 125 5.77 -7.50 -16.68
CA GLU A 125 7.13 -7.88 -16.27
C GLU A 125 7.15 -8.54 -14.88
N VAL A 126 6.50 -7.93 -13.87
CA VAL A 126 6.40 -8.49 -12.50
C VAL A 126 5.64 -9.82 -12.48
N THR A 127 4.65 -10.00 -13.36
CA THR A 127 3.91 -11.26 -13.50
C THR A 127 4.83 -12.38 -13.99
N ASN A 128 5.67 -12.10 -14.98
CA ASN A 128 6.61 -13.04 -15.58
C ASN A 128 7.85 -13.31 -14.71
N ALA A 129 8.20 -12.38 -13.83
CA ALA A 129 9.30 -12.55 -12.89
C ALA A 129 9.02 -13.63 -11.84
N ASN A 130 10.11 -14.17 -11.31
CA ASN A 130 10.10 -15.21 -10.30
C ASN A 130 10.18 -14.55 -8.92
N PRO A 131 9.67 -15.23 -7.87
CA PRO A 131 9.86 -14.74 -6.51
C PRO A 131 11.35 -14.51 -6.21
N GLY A 132 11.66 -13.32 -5.69
CA GLY A 132 13.00 -12.85 -5.34
C GLY A 132 13.73 -12.06 -6.41
N ASP A 133 13.22 -11.99 -7.65
CA ASP A 133 13.86 -11.21 -8.72
C ASP A 133 13.87 -9.70 -8.39
N GLU A 134 14.84 -8.98 -8.98
CA GLU A 134 15.07 -7.56 -8.74
C GLU A 134 14.80 -6.75 -10.02
N PHE A 135 13.94 -5.76 -9.94
CA PHE A 135 13.70 -4.77 -10.99
C PHE A 135 14.49 -3.50 -10.74
N VAL A 136 15.29 -3.10 -11.73
CA VAL A 136 16.03 -1.83 -11.72
C VAL A 136 15.47 -0.93 -12.80
N LEU A 137 14.77 0.12 -12.37
CA LEU A 137 14.02 1.01 -13.24
C LEU A 137 14.88 2.21 -13.65
N ALA A 138 15.12 2.37 -14.95
CA ALA A 138 15.70 3.60 -15.49
C ALA A 138 14.81 4.83 -15.22
N ASP A 139 15.36 6.01 -15.44
CA ASP A 139 14.66 7.28 -15.24
C ASP A 139 13.40 7.36 -16.13
N GLY A 140 12.28 7.80 -15.56
CA GLY A 140 11.04 8.08 -16.28
C GLY A 140 9.79 7.48 -15.63
N THR A 141 8.68 7.55 -16.37
CA THR A 141 7.35 7.21 -15.86
C THR A 141 6.92 5.82 -16.32
N TYR A 142 6.56 4.99 -15.35
CA TYR A 142 6.04 3.65 -15.53
C TYR A 142 4.54 3.65 -15.26
N THR A 143 3.84 2.87 -16.06
CA THR A 143 2.44 2.52 -15.83
C THR A 143 2.34 1.00 -15.77
N GLY A 144 1.18 0.48 -15.39
CA GLY A 144 0.94 -0.94 -15.49
C GLY A 144 -0.53 -1.31 -15.40
N SER A 145 -0.83 -2.59 -15.61
CA SER A 145 -2.21 -3.10 -15.74
C SER A 145 -2.64 -4.05 -14.60
N GLY A 146 -2.07 -3.89 -13.40
CA GLY A 146 -2.39 -4.71 -12.23
C GLY A 146 -3.87 -4.79 -11.89
N THR A 147 -4.34 -5.98 -11.48
CA THR A 147 -5.71 -6.18 -11.00
C THR A 147 -5.72 -6.96 -9.69
N SER A 148 -6.66 -6.63 -8.82
CA SER A 148 -6.86 -7.26 -7.52
C SER A 148 -8.35 -7.41 -7.23
N GLN A 149 -8.70 -8.11 -6.14
CA GLN A 149 -10.09 -8.14 -5.65
C GLN A 149 -10.60 -6.75 -5.25
N SER A 150 -9.70 -5.82 -4.91
CA SER A 150 -10.00 -4.41 -4.56
C SER A 150 -10.10 -3.50 -5.80
N GLY A 151 -10.01 -4.05 -7.01
CA GLY A 151 -10.10 -3.31 -8.28
C GLY A 151 -8.76 -3.15 -9.00
N SER A 152 -8.70 -2.13 -9.86
CA SER A 152 -7.56 -1.83 -10.72
C SER A 152 -6.40 -1.21 -9.94
N ASN A 153 -5.19 -1.64 -10.26
CA ASN A 153 -3.94 -1.11 -9.73
C ASN A 153 -2.99 -0.84 -10.90
N MET A 154 -2.01 0.04 -10.73
CA MET A 154 -0.90 0.12 -11.68
C MET A 154 -0.04 -1.14 -11.51
N LEU A 155 0.26 -1.51 -10.26
CA LEU A 155 1.06 -2.68 -9.92
C LEU A 155 0.39 -3.51 -8.82
N TYR A 156 0.33 -4.82 -9.05
CA TYR A 156 -0.12 -5.86 -8.12
C TYR A 156 1.03 -6.83 -7.86
N VAL A 157 1.40 -6.97 -6.59
CA VAL A 157 2.52 -7.79 -6.12
C VAL A 157 2.00 -8.87 -5.17
N ASN A 158 2.32 -10.13 -5.45
CA ASN A 158 1.89 -11.29 -4.66
C ASN A 158 3.02 -12.29 -4.39
N LYS A 159 4.27 -11.84 -4.56
CA LYS A 159 5.49 -12.65 -4.47
C LYS A 159 6.61 -11.77 -3.96
N ASP A 160 7.69 -12.41 -3.52
CA ASP A 160 8.90 -11.71 -3.14
C ASP A 160 9.45 -10.96 -4.35
N ILE A 161 9.74 -9.67 -4.20
CA ILE A 161 10.28 -8.86 -5.29
C ILE A 161 11.01 -7.64 -4.73
N THR A 162 12.08 -7.23 -5.39
CA THR A 162 12.68 -5.90 -5.19
C THR A 162 12.40 -5.03 -6.40
N ILE A 163 11.95 -3.80 -6.19
CA ILE A 163 11.79 -2.80 -7.25
C ILE A 163 12.52 -1.55 -6.79
N ARG A 164 13.55 -1.16 -7.53
CA ARG A 164 14.31 0.05 -7.22
C ARG A 164 14.54 0.94 -8.42
N ALA A 165 14.67 2.24 -8.17
CA ALA A 165 15.17 3.16 -9.17
C ALA A 165 16.66 2.93 -9.41
N LEU A 166 17.08 3.05 -10.67
CA LEU A 166 18.49 3.15 -11.03
C LEU A 166 19.09 4.44 -10.45
N THR A 167 18.36 5.54 -10.61
CA THR A 167 18.66 6.84 -10.01
C THR A 167 17.56 7.19 -9.01
N PRO A 168 17.84 7.25 -7.69
CA PRO A 168 16.82 7.56 -6.69
C PRO A 168 16.04 8.83 -7.01
N GLY A 169 14.71 8.73 -6.94
CA GLY A 169 13.78 9.82 -7.22
C GLY A 169 13.51 10.10 -8.71
N GLN A 170 14.04 9.30 -9.64
CA GLN A 170 13.82 9.47 -11.09
C GLN A 170 12.87 8.44 -11.71
N ALA A 171 12.67 7.28 -11.08
CA ALA A 171 11.65 6.31 -11.53
C ALA A 171 10.29 6.64 -10.88
N ILE A 172 9.30 6.94 -11.71
CA ILE A 172 7.95 7.36 -11.29
C ILE A 172 6.97 6.24 -11.59
N LEU A 173 6.29 5.74 -10.57
CA LEU A 173 5.14 4.86 -10.67
C LEU A 173 3.87 5.72 -10.62
N ASP A 174 3.14 5.78 -11.74
CA ASP A 174 2.00 6.69 -11.95
C ASP A 174 0.65 5.96 -12.05
N GLY A 175 -0.21 6.18 -11.06
CA GLY A 175 -1.59 5.69 -11.00
C GLY A 175 -2.56 6.37 -11.98
N GLN A 176 -2.11 7.40 -12.69
CA GLN A 176 -2.85 8.14 -13.73
C GLN A 176 -4.19 8.72 -13.26
N ASN A 177 -4.32 9.01 -11.96
CA ASN A 177 -5.54 9.49 -11.31
C ASN A 177 -6.76 8.57 -11.55
N ALA A 178 -6.53 7.28 -11.78
CA ALA A 178 -7.57 6.35 -12.19
C ALA A 178 -7.57 5.03 -11.42
N ARG A 179 -6.49 4.74 -10.70
CA ARG A 179 -6.26 3.45 -10.04
C ARG A 179 -5.25 3.62 -8.92
N ARG A 180 -5.23 2.66 -8.00
CA ARG A 180 -4.18 2.55 -6.99
C ARG A 180 -2.81 2.41 -7.66
N VAL A 181 -1.75 2.97 -7.09
CA VAL A 181 -0.41 2.77 -7.66
C VAL A 181 0.10 1.35 -7.38
N ILE A 182 0.16 0.94 -6.12
CA ILE A 182 0.71 -0.37 -5.74
C ILE A 182 -0.24 -1.08 -4.79
N TYR A 183 -0.56 -2.34 -5.10
CA TYR A 183 -1.22 -3.27 -4.19
C TYR A 183 -0.30 -4.43 -3.86
N ILE A 184 0.03 -4.59 -2.58
CA ILE A 184 0.86 -5.68 -2.07
C ILE A 184 -0.06 -6.69 -1.38
N ALA A 185 -0.28 -7.83 -2.05
CA ALA A 185 -1.12 -8.91 -1.57
C ALA A 185 -0.37 -9.87 -0.65
N SER A 186 0.91 -10.09 -0.89
CA SER A 186 1.80 -11.00 -0.15
C SER A 186 3.25 -10.87 -0.60
N GLY A 187 4.16 -11.50 0.13
CA GLY A 187 5.58 -11.61 -0.19
C GLY A 187 6.46 -10.65 0.64
N THR A 188 7.76 -10.80 0.47
CA THR A 188 8.78 -9.86 0.96
C THR A 188 9.05 -8.85 -0.15
N VAL A 189 8.57 -7.61 0.03
CA VAL A 189 8.60 -6.58 -1.01
C VAL A 189 9.50 -5.44 -0.59
N VAL A 190 10.47 -5.10 -1.44
CA VAL A 190 11.34 -3.94 -1.26
C VAL A 190 11.06 -2.91 -2.35
N LEU A 191 10.76 -1.69 -1.94
CA LEU A 191 10.60 -0.51 -2.80
C LEU A 191 11.69 0.50 -2.45
N ASP A 192 12.55 0.84 -3.41
CA ASP A 192 13.72 1.70 -3.15
C ASP A 192 13.90 2.82 -4.19
N GLY A 193 13.96 4.07 -3.72
CA GLY A 193 14.27 5.21 -4.59
C GLY A 193 13.13 5.63 -5.52
N LEU A 194 11.89 5.19 -5.29
CA LEU A 194 10.77 5.37 -6.22
C LEU A 194 9.94 6.63 -5.91
N LYS A 195 9.34 7.21 -6.94
CA LYS A 195 8.25 8.18 -6.83
C LYS A 195 6.92 7.47 -7.08
N ILE A 196 5.97 7.54 -6.16
CA ILE A 196 4.68 6.83 -6.19
C ILE A 196 3.58 7.90 -6.15
N THR A 197 2.89 8.11 -7.27
CA THR A 197 2.02 9.29 -7.44
C THR A 197 0.75 9.05 -8.24
N ASN A 198 -0.17 10.02 -8.14
CA ASN A 198 -1.42 10.09 -8.89
C ASN A 198 -2.27 8.82 -8.72
N GLY A 199 -2.17 8.17 -7.57
CA GLY A 199 -3.03 7.06 -7.21
C GLY A 199 -4.45 7.53 -6.89
N LEU A 200 -5.45 6.79 -7.35
CA LEU A 200 -6.86 7.00 -7.01
C LEU A 200 -7.52 5.66 -6.69
N ALA A 201 -7.94 5.46 -5.45
CA ALA A 201 -8.62 4.24 -5.02
C ALA A 201 -9.52 4.51 -3.81
N SER A 202 -10.33 3.53 -3.40
CA SER A 202 -11.08 3.64 -2.14
C SER A 202 -10.19 3.60 -0.91
N GLY A 203 -8.97 3.08 -0.99
CA GLY A 203 -8.01 3.17 0.10
C GLY A 203 -6.60 2.80 -0.32
N GLY A 204 -5.62 3.39 0.35
CA GLY A 204 -4.22 3.25 -0.05
C GLY A 204 -4.01 3.73 -1.47
N GLY A 205 -4.38 4.97 -1.79
CA GLY A 205 -4.34 5.49 -3.16
C GLY A 205 -2.97 5.28 -3.81
N GLY A 206 -1.91 5.56 -3.06
CA GLY A 206 -0.54 5.22 -3.43
C GLY A 206 -0.27 3.73 -3.23
N VAL A 207 -0.13 3.32 -1.97
CA VAL A 207 0.25 1.95 -1.59
C VAL A 207 -0.81 1.34 -0.69
N PHE A 208 -1.27 0.15 -1.04
CA PHE A 208 -2.09 -0.69 -0.17
C PHE A 208 -1.32 -1.97 0.18
N VAL A 209 -1.20 -2.26 1.47
CA VAL A 209 -0.56 -3.48 1.97
C VAL A 209 -1.59 -4.34 2.67
N TYR A 210 -1.89 -5.48 2.06
CA TYR A 210 -2.82 -6.47 2.61
C TYR A 210 -2.10 -7.58 3.39
N SER A 211 -0.91 -7.98 2.94
CA SER A 211 -0.09 -8.98 3.61
C SER A 211 1.37 -8.86 3.16
N GLY A 212 2.28 -9.52 3.88
CA GLY A 212 3.70 -9.58 3.55
C GLY A 212 4.58 -8.65 4.38
N GLU A 213 5.90 -8.79 4.23
CA GLU A 213 6.88 -7.91 4.84
C GLU A 213 7.30 -6.86 3.82
N VAL A 214 7.09 -5.58 4.13
CA VAL A 214 7.29 -4.48 3.17
C VAL A 214 8.32 -3.51 3.69
N THR A 215 9.35 -3.26 2.89
CA THR A 215 10.35 -2.22 3.13
C THR A 215 10.23 -1.15 2.06
N ILE A 216 10.04 0.10 2.48
CA ILE A 216 9.98 1.27 1.61
C ILE A 216 11.12 2.20 2.02
N THR A 217 12.07 2.42 1.13
CA THR A 217 13.29 3.19 1.42
C THR A 217 13.53 4.24 0.36
N SER A 218 13.95 5.44 0.75
CA SER A 218 14.30 6.52 -0.19
C SER A 218 13.19 6.87 -1.20
N CYS A 219 11.93 6.61 -0.85
CA CYS A 219 10.79 6.79 -1.73
C CYS A 219 10.06 8.11 -1.47
N SER A 220 9.33 8.60 -2.46
CA SER A 220 8.35 9.68 -2.29
C SER A 220 6.96 9.14 -2.64
N ILE A 221 6.06 9.09 -1.66
CA ILE A 221 4.64 8.73 -1.83
C ILE A 221 3.84 10.02 -1.77
N TYR A 222 3.42 10.54 -2.92
CA TYR A 222 2.86 11.88 -3.00
C TYR A 222 1.69 12.03 -3.96
N GLN A 223 0.82 13.02 -3.70
CA GLN A 223 -0.32 13.35 -4.56
C GLN A 223 -1.22 12.14 -4.88
N ASN A 224 -1.38 11.24 -3.91
CA ASN A 224 -2.30 10.11 -4.00
C ASN A 224 -3.60 10.41 -3.24
N THR A 225 -4.70 9.85 -3.74
CA THR A 225 -6.05 10.11 -3.22
C THR A 225 -6.79 8.82 -2.89
N ALA A 226 -7.29 8.75 -1.65
CA ALA A 226 -8.33 7.82 -1.24
C ALA A 226 -9.69 8.54 -1.24
N ASP A 227 -10.44 8.46 -2.34
CA ASP A 227 -11.62 9.30 -2.61
C ASP A 227 -12.88 8.92 -1.82
N SER A 228 -12.93 7.66 -1.43
CA SER A 228 -14.07 7.01 -0.80
C SER A 228 -13.70 6.23 0.48
N GLY A 229 -12.47 6.42 0.98
CA GLY A 229 -11.98 5.69 2.15
C GLY A 229 -10.76 6.31 2.85
N GLN A 230 -9.81 5.47 3.24
CA GLN A 230 -8.69 5.81 4.16
C GLN A 230 -7.32 5.65 3.50
N GLY A 231 -6.31 6.34 4.04
CA GLY A 231 -4.94 6.14 3.60
C GLY A 231 -4.69 6.71 2.22
N GLY A 232 -4.64 8.04 2.08
CA GLY A 232 -4.43 8.67 0.77
C GLY A 232 -3.11 8.21 0.14
N GLY A 233 -2.03 8.29 0.91
CA GLY A 233 -0.72 7.78 0.51
C GLY A 233 -0.62 6.27 0.74
N MET A 234 -0.82 5.82 1.97
CA MET A 234 -0.65 4.43 2.37
C MET A 234 -1.86 3.90 3.16
N TYR A 235 -2.28 2.68 2.88
CA TYR A 235 -3.20 1.92 3.74
C TYR A 235 -2.61 0.55 4.05
N ILE A 236 -2.38 0.30 5.34
CA ILE A 236 -2.01 -0.99 5.91
C ILE A 236 -3.26 -1.67 6.49
N ASP A 237 -3.76 -2.71 5.82
CA ASP A 237 -4.91 -3.54 6.22
C ASP A 237 -4.49 -5.02 6.25
N PRO A 238 -3.71 -5.41 7.26
CA PRO A 238 -3.08 -6.70 7.30
C PRO A 238 -4.09 -7.83 7.49
N SER A 239 -3.87 -8.93 6.77
CA SER A 239 -4.51 -10.22 7.04
C SER A 239 -4.01 -10.90 8.33
N SER A 240 -2.88 -10.44 8.90
CA SER A 240 -2.28 -10.95 10.14
C SER A 240 -1.64 -9.85 10.98
N THR A 241 -1.79 -9.90 12.31
CA THR A 241 -1.17 -8.93 13.24
C THR A 241 0.36 -9.00 13.30
N SER A 242 0.98 -10.07 12.77
CA SER A 242 2.44 -10.22 12.70
C SER A 242 3.09 -9.48 11.53
N MET A 243 2.29 -8.83 10.68
CA MET A 243 2.78 -8.10 9.52
C MET A 243 3.55 -6.84 9.94
N GLN A 244 4.70 -6.61 9.30
CA GLN A 244 5.55 -5.45 9.54
C GLN A 244 5.78 -4.67 8.24
N VAL A 245 5.62 -3.36 8.34
CA VAL A 245 5.99 -2.42 7.28
C VAL A 245 7.02 -1.45 7.83
N THR A 246 8.14 -1.31 7.14
CA THR A 246 9.19 -0.37 7.50
C THR A 246 9.33 0.67 6.41
N VAL A 247 9.22 1.95 6.79
CA VAL A 247 9.40 3.10 5.91
C VAL A 247 10.61 3.89 6.41
N THR A 248 11.65 3.99 5.59
CA THR A 248 12.89 4.69 5.96
C THR A 248 13.28 5.76 4.94
N ASN A 249 13.86 6.87 5.42
CA ASN A 249 14.44 7.92 4.56
C ASN A 249 13.52 8.39 3.42
N SER A 250 12.21 8.41 3.68
CA SER A 250 11.18 8.60 2.66
C SER A 250 10.35 9.84 2.94
N ASP A 251 9.61 10.29 1.93
CA ASP A 251 8.65 11.38 2.02
C ASP A 251 7.22 10.88 1.72
N ILE A 252 6.26 11.23 2.58
CA ILE A 252 4.83 10.97 2.40
C ILE A 252 4.13 12.33 2.41
N SER A 253 3.81 12.86 1.23
CA SER A 253 3.35 14.25 1.13
C SER A 253 2.21 14.55 0.17
N GLY A 254 1.40 15.55 0.50
CA GLY A 254 0.33 16.01 -0.39
C GLY A 254 -0.72 14.94 -0.70
N ASN A 255 -0.87 13.92 0.14
CA ASN A 255 -1.85 12.86 -0.06
C ASN A 255 -3.18 13.22 0.61
N THR A 256 -4.29 12.73 0.05
CA THR A 256 -5.64 13.06 0.50
C THR A 256 -6.46 11.80 0.78
N ALA A 257 -7.14 11.75 1.92
CA ALA A 257 -8.12 10.71 2.23
C ALA A 257 -9.47 11.34 2.59
N GLN A 258 -10.57 10.72 2.12
CA GLN A 258 -11.91 11.16 2.47
C GLN A 258 -12.20 11.02 3.97
N TYR A 259 -11.72 9.94 4.60
CA TYR A 259 -11.92 9.70 6.03
C TYR A 259 -10.64 9.88 6.84
N ASN A 260 -9.85 8.85 7.06
CA ASN A 260 -8.75 8.91 8.03
C ASN A 260 -7.39 8.68 7.36
N GLY A 261 -6.33 9.22 7.95
CA GLY A 261 -4.96 8.94 7.50
C GLY A 261 -4.69 9.52 6.12
N GLY A 262 -4.61 10.85 6.00
CA GLY A 262 -4.32 11.49 4.71
C GLY A 262 -3.01 10.98 4.11
N GLY A 263 -1.95 10.93 4.92
CA GLY A 263 -0.69 10.30 4.57
C GLY A 263 -0.74 8.79 4.69
N ALA A 264 -1.01 8.27 5.89
CA ALA A 264 -1.09 6.84 6.16
C ALA A 264 -2.25 6.47 7.10
N TYR A 265 -2.96 5.41 6.78
CA TYR A 265 -3.92 4.76 7.66
C TYR A 265 -3.46 3.33 7.98
N ILE A 266 -3.42 3.00 9.26
CA ILE A 266 -2.86 1.74 9.77
C ILE A 266 -3.94 1.05 10.58
N TYR A 267 -4.49 -0.02 10.04
CA TYR A 267 -5.49 -0.84 10.71
C TYR A 267 -4.82 -2.09 11.26
N LYS A 268 -4.70 -2.24 12.58
CA LYS A 268 -4.22 -3.46 13.26
C LYS A 268 -2.79 -3.96 12.93
N GLY A 269 -2.07 -3.29 12.03
CA GLY A 269 -0.70 -3.63 11.64
C GLY A 269 0.37 -2.92 12.47
N THR A 270 1.62 -3.32 12.25
CA THR A 270 2.79 -2.63 12.82
C THR A 270 3.55 -1.90 11.72
N VAL A 271 3.75 -0.60 11.91
CA VAL A 271 4.53 0.23 10.98
C VAL A 271 5.61 0.97 11.74
N THR A 272 6.83 0.93 11.20
CA THR A 272 7.95 1.73 11.67
C THR A 272 8.27 2.79 10.63
N PHE A 273 8.22 4.06 11.03
CA PHE A 273 8.72 5.20 10.28
C PHE A 273 10.04 5.64 10.88
N ASP A 274 11.11 5.64 10.06
CA ASP A 274 12.44 6.09 10.48
C ASP A 274 13.00 7.13 9.51
N SER A 275 13.33 8.31 10.00
CA SER A 275 13.83 9.43 9.18
C SER A 275 12.88 9.78 8.02
N VAL A 276 11.56 9.76 8.30
CA VAL A 276 10.50 10.02 7.32
C VAL A 276 9.95 11.44 7.48
N THR A 277 9.73 12.12 6.35
CA THR A 277 8.94 13.36 6.32
C THR A 277 7.50 13.03 5.96
N ILE A 278 6.55 13.45 6.79
CA ILE A 278 5.11 13.27 6.54
C ILE A 278 4.47 14.66 6.56
N SER A 279 4.17 15.21 5.37
CA SER A 279 3.79 16.62 5.28
C SER A 279 2.71 16.96 4.27
N GLY A 280 1.91 18.01 4.55
CA GLY A 280 0.92 18.50 3.60
C GLY A 280 -0.21 17.51 3.29
N ASN A 281 -0.40 16.47 4.11
CA ASN A 281 -1.44 15.47 3.88
C ASN A 281 -2.78 15.91 4.49
N THR A 282 -3.88 15.49 3.88
CA THR A 282 -5.24 15.93 4.23
C THR A 282 -6.16 14.75 4.49
N ALA A 283 -6.89 14.77 5.60
CA ALA A 283 -7.92 13.80 5.93
C ALA A 283 -9.27 14.50 6.16
N GLY A 284 -10.35 14.01 5.55
CA GLY A 284 -11.70 14.52 5.81
C GLY A 284 -12.27 14.14 7.18
N GLY A 285 -11.59 13.24 7.91
CA GLY A 285 -11.83 12.80 9.28
C GLY A 285 -10.62 13.09 10.17
N SER A 286 -9.95 12.08 10.72
CA SER A 286 -8.87 12.22 11.71
C SER A 286 -7.50 11.78 11.17
N GLY A 287 -6.41 12.27 11.78
CA GLY A 287 -5.05 11.86 11.42
C GLY A 287 -4.66 12.33 10.01
N GLY A 288 -4.53 13.63 9.79
CA GLY A 288 -4.16 14.19 8.48
C GLY A 288 -2.86 13.61 7.95
N GLY A 289 -1.86 13.45 8.81
CA GLY A 289 -0.62 12.74 8.50
C GLY A 289 -0.79 11.24 8.67
N VAL A 290 -0.96 10.77 9.92
CA VAL A 290 -1.09 9.35 10.23
C VAL A 290 -2.29 9.08 11.14
N TYR A 291 -3.05 8.05 10.83
CA TYR A 291 -4.07 7.48 11.71
C TYR A 291 -3.76 6.01 11.96
N THR A 292 -3.82 5.58 13.22
CA THR A 292 -3.64 4.18 13.62
C THR A 292 -4.85 3.69 14.40
N TYR A 293 -5.40 2.54 14.00
CA TYR A 293 -6.52 1.86 14.64
C TYR A 293 -6.13 0.46 15.10
N GLY A 294 -6.02 0.23 16.40
CA GLY A 294 -5.76 -1.10 16.97
C GLY A 294 -4.43 -1.74 16.53
N GLY A 295 -3.49 -0.94 16.01
CA GLY A 295 -2.16 -1.34 15.56
C GLY A 295 -1.07 -0.51 16.23
N THR A 296 0.17 -0.65 15.77
CA THR A 296 1.33 0.08 16.32
C THR A 296 1.99 0.93 15.24
N SER A 297 2.28 2.18 15.57
CA SER A 297 3.06 3.09 14.74
C SER A 297 4.23 3.65 15.54
N THR A 298 5.44 3.35 15.09
CA THR A 298 6.68 3.84 15.71
C THR A 298 7.28 4.93 14.82
N PHE A 299 7.69 6.05 15.41
CA PHE A 299 8.32 7.15 14.70
C PHE A 299 9.68 7.46 15.30
N THR A 300 10.73 7.37 14.48
CA THR A 300 12.11 7.68 14.84
C THR A 300 12.64 8.73 13.88
N LEU A 301 13.17 9.85 14.39
CA LEU A 301 13.76 10.92 13.56
C LEU A 301 12.81 11.49 12.47
N CYS A 302 11.49 11.38 12.66
CA CYS A 302 10.50 11.82 11.67
C CYS A 302 10.15 13.30 11.82
N GLN A 303 9.89 13.96 10.68
CA GLN A 303 9.29 15.28 10.64
C GLN A 303 7.83 15.18 10.17
N ILE A 304 6.88 15.52 11.05
CA ILE A 304 5.45 15.42 10.75
C ILE A 304 4.83 16.82 10.86
N SER A 305 4.50 17.45 9.73
CA SER A 305 4.15 18.89 9.70
C SER A 305 3.14 19.25 8.62
N SER A 306 2.44 20.37 8.77
CA SER A 306 1.51 20.91 7.74
C SER A 306 0.42 19.93 7.30
N ASN A 307 0.08 18.94 8.13
CA ASN A 307 -1.01 18.00 7.86
C ASN A 307 -2.32 18.55 8.40
N THR A 308 -3.43 18.27 7.71
CA THR A 308 -4.76 18.77 8.07
C THR A 308 -5.76 17.64 8.21
N ALA A 309 -6.62 17.76 9.22
CA ALA A 309 -7.77 16.89 9.41
C ALA A 309 -8.95 17.72 9.93
N THR A 310 -10.18 17.35 9.58
CA THR A 310 -11.38 18.04 10.10
C THR A 310 -11.74 17.55 11.51
N GLY A 311 -11.39 16.30 11.84
CA GLY A 311 -11.61 15.63 13.10
C GLY A 311 -10.41 15.73 14.05
N SER A 312 -10.27 14.69 14.90
CA SER A 312 -9.24 14.64 15.94
C SER A 312 -7.84 14.35 15.38
N GLY A 313 -6.81 14.74 16.14
CA GLY A 313 -5.42 14.45 15.79
C GLY A 313 -5.05 14.93 14.39
N LYS A 314 -5.11 16.26 14.16
CA LYS A 314 -4.85 16.88 12.84
C LYS A 314 -3.63 16.33 12.12
N THR A 315 -2.60 16.00 12.89
CA THR A 315 -1.32 15.49 12.37
C THR A 315 -1.22 13.97 12.57
N VAL A 316 -1.25 13.50 13.82
CA VAL A 316 -1.21 12.07 14.16
C VAL A 316 -2.36 11.76 15.11
N TYR A 317 -3.05 10.64 14.87
CA TYR A 317 -4.08 10.10 15.76
C TYR A 317 -3.86 8.60 15.96
N ILE A 318 -3.70 8.18 17.22
CA ILE A 318 -3.53 6.77 17.58
C ILE A 318 -4.73 6.36 18.44
N GLN A 319 -5.47 5.35 17.97
CA GLN A 319 -6.56 4.72 18.68
C GLN A 319 -6.17 3.28 19.04
N GLY A 320 -6.13 3.01 20.34
CA GLY A 320 -5.94 1.67 20.89
C GLY A 320 -7.19 0.81 20.82
#